data_AF-A0A938KRV4-F1
#
_entry.id   AF-A0A938KRV4-F1
#
_cell.length_a   1.000
_cell.length_b   1.000
_cell.length_c   1.000
_cell.angle_alpha   90.00
_cell.angle_beta   90.00
_cell.angle_gamma   90.00
#
_symmetry.space_group_name_H-M   'P 1'
#
loop_
_entity.id
_entity.type
_entity.pdbx_description
1 polymer ?
#
loop_
_entity_poly.entity_id
_entity_poly.type
_entity_poly.pdbx_seq_one_letter_code
_entity_poly.pdbx_strand_id
1 'polypeptide(L)'
;MTYKLHHGDCLDVLRTMPDCSVDAIVTDPPYGLSFMGKKWDYEVPSVEVWAECLRVLKHGGHLLAFAGTRTQHRMAVRIEDAGFEIRDMIAWVYGSGFPKSLDVSKAIDKNNGEVGRSFKFTAWMRTTGLTAKQIDKATNTFMGSHYTTHPTQPAIPTPAIWATLRPLCGDIPAWVDELVERIAAEREVVGQREMIDTTKARAGFVGITHSPDYDGSKRMVNITAPSTEAAKQWEGWGTALKPAMEPITVARKPLIGTVAENVLQHGTGAINVDGSRVEGGRWPANFIHDGSDEVVGLLNEAARFFYCAKASKADRGENHHPTVKPIDLMRYLCRLVTPPNGIVLDPF
;
A
#
# COMPACT_ATOMS: atom_id res chain seq x y z
N MET A 1 -9.49 14.34 -24.77
CA MET A 1 -9.90 13.01 -24.24
C MET A 1 -11.27 13.17 -23.65
N THR A 2 -12.24 12.41 -24.15
CA THR A 2 -13.59 12.35 -23.57
C THR A 2 -13.60 11.25 -22.51
N TYR A 3 -14.02 11.59 -21.29
CA TYR A 3 -14.23 10.61 -20.23
C TYR A 3 -15.68 10.70 -19.76
N LYS A 4 -16.20 9.59 -19.22
CA LYS A 4 -17.51 9.52 -18.60
C LYS A 4 -17.35 8.91 -17.22
N LEU A 5 -17.71 9.67 -16.19
CA LEU A 5 -17.68 9.19 -14.81
C LEU A 5 -19.08 8.73 -14.40
N HIS A 6 -19.15 7.53 -13.86
CA HIS A 6 -20.34 6.97 -13.25
C HIS A 6 -20.11 6.93 -11.74
N HIS A 7 -20.97 7.61 -10.97
CA HIS A 7 -20.87 7.62 -9.52
C HIS A 7 -21.80 6.56 -8.92
N GLY A 8 -21.22 5.54 -8.28
CA GLY A 8 -21.96 4.45 -7.65
C GLY A 8 -21.04 3.33 -7.20
N ASP A 9 -21.63 2.27 -6.61
CA ASP A 9 -20.90 1.02 -6.41
C ASP A 9 -20.52 0.41 -7.76
N CYS A 10 -19.26 -0.02 -7.90
CA CYS A 10 -18.74 -0.52 -9.17
C CYS A 10 -19.54 -1.70 -9.72
N LEU A 11 -19.98 -2.63 -8.85
CA LEU A 11 -20.70 -3.82 -9.26
C LEU A 11 -22.08 -3.45 -9.80
N ASP A 12 -22.77 -2.54 -9.12
CA ASP A 12 -24.08 -2.07 -9.55
C ASP A 12 -23.99 -1.30 -10.88
N VAL A 13 -22.96 -0.46 -11.05
CA VAL A 13 -22.74 0.26 -12.32
C VAL A 13 -22.40 -0.71 -13.45
N LEU A 14 -21.50 -1.66 -13.22
CA LEU A 14 -21.10 -2.65 -14.23
C LEU A 14 -22.31 -3.42 -14.76
N ARG A 15 -23.23 -3.84 -13.88
CA ARG A 15 -24.48 -4.53 -14.26
C ARG A 15 -25.38 -3.72 -15.19
N THR A 16 -25.27 -2.39 -15.22
CA THR A 16 -26.02 -1.54 -16.15
C THR A 16 -25.35 -1.40 -17.52
N MET A 17 -24.09 -1.79 -17.65
CA MET A 17 -23.35 -1.70 -18.91
C MET A 17 -23.69 -2.87 -19.84
N PRO A 18 -23.78 -2.66 -21.17
CA PRO A 18 -24.00 -3.76 -22.11
C PRO A 18 -22.83 -4.74 -22.15
N ASP A 19 -23.12 -6.00 -22.48
CA ASP A 19 -22.12 -7.03 -22.77
C ASP A 19 -21.16 -6.55 -23.87
N CYS A 20 -19.88 -6.91 -23.78
CA CYS A 20 -18.88 -6.63 -24.82
C CYS A 20 -18.86 -5.16 -25.29
N SER A 21 -19.08 -4.21 -24.37
CA SER A 21 -19.15 -2.78 -24.64
C SER A 21 -17.81 -2.04 -24.50
N VAL A 22 -16.78 -2.67 -23.92
CA VAL A 22 -15.45 -2.06 -23.74
C VAL A 22 -14.34 -2.90 -24.37
N ASP A 23 -13.24 -2.24 -24.78
CA ASP A 23 -12.16 -2.87 -25.55
C ASP A 23 -10.99 -3.34 -24.66
N ALA A 24 -10.75 -2.64 -23.55
CA ALA A 24 -9.73 -2.99 -22.58
C ALA A 24 -10.14 -2.57 -21.17
N ILE A 25 -9.57 -3.23 -20.16
CA ILE A 25 -9.65 -2.83 -18.76
C ILE A 25 -8.25 -2.50 -18.28
N VAL A 26 -8.03 -1.30 -17.76
CA VAL A 26 -6.75 -0.88 -17.15
C VAL A 26 -7.10 -0.15 -15.85
N THR A 27 -6.77 -0.77 -14.71
CA THR A 27 -7.38 -0.39 -13.43
C THR A 27 -6.43 -0.50 -12.25
N ASP A 28 -6.56 0.42 -11.29
CA ASP A 28 -5.88 0.41 -9.99
C ASP A 28 -6.88 0.08 -8.85
N PRO A 29 -7.29 -1.20 -8.69
CA PRO A 29 -8.33 -1.59 -7.75
C PRO A 29 -7.84 -1.53 -6.29
N PRO A 30 -8.74 -1.68 -5.31
CA PRO A 30 -8.34 -1.97 -3.93
C PRO A 30 -7.42 -3.20 -3.84
N TYR A 31 -6.36 -3.12 -3.04
CA TYR A 31 -5.33 -4.16 -2.92
C TYR A 31 -5.57 -5.13 -1.77
N GLY A 32 -6.52 -4.86 -0.87
CA GLY A 32 -6.76 -5.72 0.29
C GLY A 32 -5.66 -5.60 1.36
N LEU A 33 -5.07 -4.41 1.50
CA LEU A 33 -3.99 -4.15 2.47
C LEU A 33 -4.51 -3.49 3.75
N SER A 34 -5.83 -3.33 3.89
CA SER A 34 -6.48 -2.57 4.96
C SER A 34 -5.93 -1.15 5.08
N PHE A 35 -5.66 -0.53 3.93
CA PHE A 35 -5.00 0.76 3.83
C PHE A 35 -5.71 1.83 4.67
N MET A 36 -4.97 2.44 5.61
CA MET A 36 -5.47 3.43 6.58
C MET A 36 -6.72 2.98 7.36
N GLY A 37 -6.91 1.67 7.56
CA GLY A 37 -8.09 1.11 8.23
C GLY A 37 -9.41 1.39 7.50
N LYS A 38 -9.35 1.69 6.20
CA LYS A 38 -10.53 1.96 5.39
C LYS A 38 -11.14 0.66 4.86
N LYS A 39 -12.44 0.48 5.08
CA LYS A 39 -13.18 -0.74 4.73
C LYS A 39 -13.09 -1.12 3.25
N TRP A 40 -12.98 -0.14 2.35
CA TRP A 40 -12.90 -0.37 0.91
C TRP A 40 -11.62 -1.13 0.48
N ASP A 41 -10.57 -1.16 1.30
CA ASP A 41 -9.31 -1.87 1.03
C ASP A 41 -9.09 -3.11 1.90
N TYR A 42 -10.15 -3.68 2.50
CA TYR A 42 -10.00 -4.85 3.36
C TYR A 42 -9.69 -6.11 2.57
N GLU A 43 -10.19 -6.19 1.34
CA GLU A 43 -9.93 -7.29 0.40
C GLU A 43 -9.68 -6.73 -1.01
N VAL A 44 -9.10 -7.57 -1.86
CA VAL A 44 -9.12 -7.34 -3.31
C VAL A 44 -10.57 -7.46 -3.82
N PRO A 45 -10.94 -6.99 -5.03
CA PRO A 45 -12.29 -7.14 -5.57
C PRO A 45 -12.74 -8.61 -5.63
N SER A 46 -14.04 -8.85 -5.52
CA SER A 46 -14.62 -10.20 -5.52
C SER A 46 -14.61 -10.83 -6.92
N VAL A 47 -14.77 -12.15 -7.00
CA VAL A 47 -14.96 -12.87 -8.27
C VAL A 47 -16.15 -12.30 -9.05
N GLU A 48 -17.21 -11.88 -8.35
CA GLU A 48 -18.41 -11.30 -8.97
C GLU A 48 -18.12 -9.98 -9.72
N VAL A 49 -17.30 -9.10 -9.13
CA VAL A 49 -16.86 -7.87 -9.82
C VAL A 49 -16.07 -8.22 -11.08
N TRP A 50 -15.14 -9.17 -10.98
CA TRP A 50 -14.36 -9.61 -12.13
C TRP A 50 -15.22 -10.31 -13.19
N ALA A 51 -16.26 -11.06 -12.80
CA ALA A 51 -17.18 -11.70 -13.74
C ALA A 51 -17.97 -10.65 -14.53
N GLU A 52 -18.41 -9.56 -13.90
CA GLU A 52 -19.04 -8.44 -14.59
C GLU A 52 -18.04 -7.69 -15.49
N CYS A 53 -16.79 -7.52 -15.05
CA CYS A 53 -15.71 -7.03 -15.91
C CYS A 53 -15.51 -7.92 -17.15
N LEU A 54 -15.52 -9.25 -16.99
CA LEU A 54 -15.43 -10.20 -18.12
C LEU A 54 -16.63 -10.05 -19.07
N ARG A 55 -17.85 -9.87 -18.54
CA ARG A 55 -19.07 -9.71 -19.34
C ARG A 55 -19.00 -8.48 -20.24
N VAL A 56 -18.64 -7.32 -19.68
CA VAL A 56 -18.60 -6.05 -20.42
C VAL A 56 -17.40 -5.95 -21.37
N LEU A 57 -16.32 -6.70 -21.14
CA LEU A 57 -15.16 -6.74 -22.01
C LEU A 57 -15.45 -7.53 -23.30
N LYS A 58 -15.01 -7.03 -24.46
CA LYS A 58 -15.09 -7.77 -25.73
C LYS A 58 -14.22 -9.03 -25.69
N HIS A 59 -14.60 -10.07 -26.44
CA HIS A 59 -13.82 -11.31 -26.56
C HIS A 59 -12.39 -11.03 -27.02
N GLY A 60 -11.39 -11.61 -26.36
CA GLY A 60 -9.98 -11.29 -26.59
C GLY A 60 -9.50 -9.96 -26.02
N GLY A 61 -10.38 -9.13 -25.46
CA GLY A 61 -9.99 -7.92 -24.74
C GLY A 61 -9.09 -8.25 -23.55
N HIS A 62 -8.15 -7.35 -23.26
CA HIS A 62 -7.19 -7.51 -22.17
C HIS A 62 -7.60 -6.72 -20.94
N LEU A 63 -7.22 -7.26 -19.78
CA LEU A 63 -7.32 -6.65 -18.47
C LEU A 63 -5.92 -6.49 -17.88
N LEU A 64 -5.61 -5.28 -17.43
CA LEU A 64 -4.41 -4.92 -16.68
C LEU A 64 -4.83 -4.40 -15.31
N ALA A 65 -4.63 -5.19 -14.25
CA ALA A 65 -5.03 -4.81 -12.90
C ALA A 65 -3.81 -4.72 -11.97
N PHE A 66 -3.57 -3.54 -11.40
CA PHE A 66 -2.55 -3.38 -10.38
C PHE A 66 -2.90 -4.15 -9.10
N ALA A 67 -1.88 -4.57 -8.36
CA ALA A 67 -2.04 -5.23 -7.07
C ALA A 67 -0.89 -4.92 -6.12
N GLY A 68 -1.10 -5.19 -4.82
CA GLY A 68 -0.03 -5.22 -3.82
C GLY A 68 0.72 -6.55 -3.87
N THR A 69 2.04 -6.55 -3.65
CA THR A 69 2.87 -7.77 -3.68
C THR A 69 2.39 -8.87 -2.72
N ARG A 70 1.76 -8.51 -1.60
CA ARG A 70 1.22 -9.45 -0.61
C ARG A 70 -0.07 -10.13 -1.04
N THR A 71 -0.84 -9.50 -1.92
CA THR A 71 -2.21 -9.90 -2.28
C THR A 71 -2.39 -10.17 -3.77
N GLN A 72 -1.34 -9.95 -4.57
CA GLN A 72 -1.32 -10.22 -6.02
C GLN A 72 -1.81 -11.62 -6.38
N HIS A 73 -1.38 -12.65 -5.64
CA HIS A 73 -1.85 -14.02 -5.88
C HIS A 73 -3.37 -14.14 -5.74
N ARG A 74 -3.99 -13.48 -4.76
CA ARG A 74 -5.45 -13.47 -4.59
C ARG A 74 -6.14 -12.68 -5.70
N MET A 75 -5.54 -11.57 -6.13
CA MET A 75 -6.03 -10.79 -7.26
C MET A 75 -6.07 -11.66 -8.53
N ALA A 76 -4.96 -12.33 -8.85
CA ALA A 76 -4.86 -13.20 -10.02
C ALA A 76 -5.85 -14.37 -9.95
N VAL A 77 -5.95 -15.07 -8.81
CA VAL A 77 -6.90 -16.18 -8.63
C VAL A 77 -8.34 -15.71 -8.81
N ARG A 78 -8.75 -14.57 -8.23
CA ARG A 78 -10.13 -14.08 -8.40
C ARG A 78 -10.45 -13.63 -9.82
N ILE A 79 -9.45 -13.12 -10.55
CA ILE A 79 -9.58 -12.79 -11.98
C ILE A 79 -9.72 -14.08 -12.81
N GLU A 80 -8.92 -15.11 -12.51
CA GLU A 80 -8.96 -16.42 -13.17
C GLU A 80 -10.30 -17.15 -12.90
N ASP A 81 -10.73 -17.21 -11.63
CA ASP A 81 -12.00 -17.82 -11.20
C ASP A 81 -13.22 -17.15 -11.86
N ALA A 82 -13.11 -15.87 -12.24
CA ALA A 82 -14.16 -15.16 -12.98
C ALA A 82 -14.24 -15.56 -14.46
N GLY A 83 -13.24 -16.26 -14.99
CA GLY A 83 -13.19 -16.79 -16.36
C GLY A 83 -12.18 -16.10 -17.29
N PHE A 84 -11.30 -15.25 -16.77
CA PHE A 84 -10.19 -14.72 -17.56
C PHE A 84 -9.05 -15.73 -17.72
N GLU A 85 -8.34 -15.66 -18.85
CA GLU A 85 -7.06 -16.33 -19.03
C GLU A 85 -5.93 -15.44 -18.48
N ILE A 86 -5.18 -15.92 -17.49
CA ILE A 86 -3.96 -15.24 -17.06
C ILE A 86 -2.90 -15.39 -18.15
N ARG A 87 -2.32 -14.27 -18.59
CA ARG A 87 -1.36 -14.21 -19.70
C ARG A 87 0.06 -13.96 -19.24
N ASP A 88 0.23 -13.02 -18.31
CA ASP A 88 1.54 -12.57 -17.81
C ASP A 88 1.35 -11.74 -16.53
N MET A 89 2.44 -11.20 -16.00
CA MET A 89 2.45 -10.18 -14.97
C MET A 89 3.50 -9.13 -15.32
N ILE A 90 3.09 -7.85 -15.41
CA ILE A 90 4.04 -6.74 -15.55
C ILE A 90 4.48 -6.30 -14.15
N ALA A 91 5.78 -6.20 -13.91
CA ALA A 91 6.34 -5.65 -12.68
C ALA A 91 6.69 -4.16 -12.87
N TRP A 92 6.02 -3.26 -12.16
CA TRP A 92 6.43 -1.86 -12.05
C TRP A 92 7.35 -1.68 -10.84
N VAL A 93 8.65 -1.61 -11.09
CA VAL A 93 9.73 -1.59 -10.09
C VAL A 93 10.19 -0.16 -9.79
N TYR A 94 10.45 0.11 -8.51
CA TYR A 94 10.84 1.44 -8.04
C TYR A 94 11.75 1.39 -6.82
N GLY A 95 12.74 2.29 -6.78
CA GLY A 95 13.76 2.36 -5.72
C GLY A 95 13.33 3.08 -4.44
N SER A 96 12.26 3.88 -4.50
CA SER A 96 11.94 4.90 -3.48
C SER A 96 10.98 4.48 -2.35
N GLY A 97 10.51 3.24 -2.29
CA GLY A 97 9.51 2.84 -1.27
C GLY A 97 10.00 2.92 0.18
N PHE A 98 9.10 3.17 1.13
CA PHE A 98 9.44 3.20 2.56
C PHE A 98 9.00 1.92 3.28
N PRO A 99 9.92 1.21 3.95
CA PRO A 99 9.55 0.06 4.77
C PRO A 99 8.78 0.52 6.00
N LYS A 100 7.55 0.03 6.18
CA LYS A 100 6.83 0.09 7.47
C LYS A 100 7.15 -1.15 8.29
N SER A 101 8.42 -1.31 8.65
CA SER A 101 8.90 -2.41 9.51
C SER A 101 8.93 -1.97 10.97
N LEU A 102 8.46 -2.84 11.88
CA LEU A 102 8.64 -2.66 13.31
C LEU A 102 10.07 -3.09 13.68
N ASP A 103 10.80 -2.23 14.39
CA ASP A 103 12.09 -2.57 15.00
C ASP A 103 11.85 -3.45 16.24
N VAL A 104 12.22 -4.73 16.15
CA VAL A 104 11.90 -5.74 17.18
C VAL A 104 12.65 -5.44 18.47
N SER A 105 13.93 -5.10 18.37
CA SER A 105 14.77 -4.73 19.52
C SER A 105 14.13 -3.57 20.30
N LYS A 106 13.75 -2.48 19.62
CA LYS A 106 13.09 -1.34 20.25
C LYS A 106 11.75 -1.71 20.87
N ALA A 107 10.98 -2.59 20.24
CA ALA A 107 9.71 -3.07 20.78
C ALA A 107 9.91 -3.91 22.06
N ILE A 108 10.98 -4.72 22.12
CA ILE A 108 11.34 -5.51 23.30
C ILE A 108 11.77 -4.59 24.45
N ASP A 109 12.66 -3.64 24.22
CA ASP A 109 13.09 -2.70 25.27
C ASP A 109 11.97 -1.77 25.70
N LYS A 110 11.11 -1.35 24.77
CA LYS A 110 9.87 -0.65 25.14
C LYS A 110 9.09 -1.47 26.14
N ASN A 111 9.10 -2.80 26.03
CA ASN A 111 8.49 -3.75 26.97
C ASN A 111 9.42 -4.25 28.09
N ASN A 112 10.65 -3.74 28.21
CA ASN A 112 11.67 -4.18 29.17
C ASN A 112 11.95 -5.71 29.12
N GLY A 113 11.72 -6.36 27.98
CA GLY A 113 11.83 -7.82 27.86
C GLY A 113 10.76 -8.62 28.61
N GLU A 114 9.78 -7.97 29.24
CA GLU A 114 8.73 -8.62 30.02
C GLU A 114 7.51 -8.97 29.17
N VAL A 115 7.04 -10.21 29.30
CA VAL A 115 5.81 -10.68 28.64
C VAL A 115 4.59 -10.28 29.48
N GLY A 116 3.56 -9.74 28.84
CA GLY A 116 2.24 -9.57 29.46
C GLY A 116 2.04 -8.33 30.33
N ARG A 117 3.04 -7.47 30.52
CA ARG A 117 2.91 -6.27 31.37
C ARG A 117 1.85 -5.26 30.88
N SER A 118 1.68 -5.11 29.57
CA SER A 118 0.61 -4.27 29.01
C SER A 118 -0.77 -4.88 29.28
N PHE A 119 -0.89 -6.21 29.25
CA PHE A 119 -2.11 -6.90 29.67
C PHE A 119 -2.36 -6.76 31.17
N LYS A 120 -1.32 -6.83 32.01
CA LYS A 120 -1.41 -6.57 33.45
C LYS A 120 -1.89 -5.14 33.74
N PHE A 121 -1.31 -4.15 33.06
CA PHE A 121 -1.73 -2.74 33.16
C PHE A 121 -3.18 -2.55 32.71
N THR A 122 -3.53 -2.99 31.50
CA THR A 122 -4.90 -2.83 30.97
C THR A 122 -5.95 -3.59 31.78
N ALA A 123 -5.60 -4.75 32.35
CA ALA A 123 -6.47 -5.48 33.27
C ALA A 123 -6.76 -4.67 34.54
N TRP A 124 -5.74 -4.06 35.14
CA TRP A 124 -5.91 -3.13 36.27
C TRP A 124 -6.66 -1.86 35.85
N MET A 125 -6.34 -1.28 34.71
CA MET A 125 -6.99 -0.04 34.23
C MET A 125 -8.51 -0.22 34.10
N ARG A 126 -8.98 -1.41 33.72
CA ARG A 126 -10.43 -1.74 33.71
C ARG A 126 -11.07 -1.70 35.10
N THR A 127 -10.32 -1.99 36.17
CA THR A 127 -10.86 -1.95 37.54
C THR A 127 -11.10 -0.54 38.04
N THR A 128 -10.50 0.48 37.42
CA THR A 128 -10.73 1.90 37.77
C THR A 128 -12.14 2.38 37.42
N GLY A 129 -12.86 1.65 36.56
CA GLY A 129 -14.18 2.06 36.06
C GLY A 129 -14.14 3.15 34.97
N LEU A 130 -12.96 3.65 34.60
CA LEU A 130 -12.79 4.63 33.53
C LEU A 130 -13.11 4.02 32.16
N THR A 131 -13.99 4.68 31.41
CA THR A 131 -14.30 4.31 30.02
C THR A 131 -13.27 4.89 29.05
N ALA A 132 -13.10 4.24 27.89
CA ALA A 132 -12.24 4.74 26.82
C ALA A 132 -12.56 6.19 26.44
N LYS A 133 -13.86 6.55 26.35
CA LYS A 133 -14.30 7.92 26.02
C LYS A 133 -13.88 8.96 27.07
N GLN A 134 -13.90 8.59 28.36
CA GLN A 134 -13.45 9.48 29.44
C GLN A 134 -11.94 9.71 29.35
N ILE A 135 -11.17 8.65 29.06
CA ILE A 135 -9.72 8.74 28.87
C ILE A 135 -9.39 9.60 27.64
N ASP A 136 -10.04 9.35 26.51
CA ASP A 136 -9.84 10.11 25.28
C ASP A 136 -10.11 11.60 25.48
N LYS A 137 -11.22 11.93 26.16
CA LYS A 137 -11.58 13.31 26.50
C LYS A 137 -10.55 13.97 27.43
N ALA A 138 -10.10 13.25 28.46
CA ALA A 138 -9.16 13.80 29.44
C ALA A 138 -7.77 14.05 28.82
N THR A 139 -7.32 13.16 27.94
CA THR A 139 -5.97 13.19 27.37
C THR A 139 -5.90 13.91 26.02
N ASN A 140 -7.06 14.24 25.43
CA ASN A 140 -7.18 14.72 24.05
C ASN A 140 -6.50 13.75 23.06
N THR A 141 -6.75 12.45 23.22
CA THR A 141 -6.23 11.37 22.36
C THR A 141 -7.34 10.40 21.93
N PHE A 142 -6.99 9.40 21.11
CA PHE A 142 -7.86 8.26 20.77
C PHE A 142 -7.32 6.93 21.35
N MET A 143 -6.59 7.01 22.46
CA MET A 143 -5.85 5.89 23.05
C MET A 143 -6.62 5.13 24.15
N GLY A 144 -7.79 5.61 24.56
CA GLY A 144 -8.56 5.06 25.67
C GLY A 144 -8.90 3.59 25.54
N SER A 145 -9.19 3.11 24.32
CA SER A 145 -9.40 1.69 24.05
C SER A 145 -8.12 0.87 24.23
N HIS A 146 -6.95 1.39 23.86
CA HIS A 146 -5.66 0.71 24.03
C HIS A 146 -5.27 0.53 25.50
N TYR A 147 -5.75 1.39 26.40
CA TYR A 147 -5.55 1.27 27.85
C TYR A 147 -6.60 0.40 28.54
N THR A 148 -7.73 0.14 27.88
CA THR A 148 -8.86 -0.55 28.49
C THR A 148 -9.22 -1.82 27.73
N THR A 149 -9.78 -1.74 26.52
CA THR A 149 -10.51 -2.83 25.86
C THR A 149 -9.85 -3.43 24.62
N HIS A 150 -8.76 -2.88 24.10
CA HIS A 150 -8.19 -3.30 22.82
C HIS A 150 -7.48 -4.67 22.90
N PRO A 151 -7.91 -5.70 22.14
CA PRO A 151 -7.42 -7.08 22.33
C PRO A 151 -6.02 -7.32 21.74
N THR A 152 -5.62 -6.58 20.70
CA THR A 152 -4.38 -6.86 19.94
C THR A 152 -3.27 -5.81 20.10
N GLN A 153 -3.56 -4.69 20.76
CA GLN A 153 -2.62 -3.56 20.91
C GLN A 153 -2.77 -2.89 22.28
N PRO A 154 -2.68 -3.65 23.39
CA PRO A 154 -2.70 -3.06 24.72
C PRO A 154 -1.50 -2.13 24.90
N ALA A 155 -1.73 -0.97 25.51
CA ALA A 155 -0.71 0.04 25.73
C ALA A 155 -0.59 0.41 27.21
N ILE A 156 0.56 0.98 27.55
CA ILE A 156 0.80 1.68 28.82
C ILE A 156 1.05 3.15 28.43
N PRO A 157 0.43 4.13 29.10
CA PRO A 157 0.58 5.54 28.75
C PRO A 157 2.03 6.02 28.94
N THR A 158 2.42 7.05 28.19
CA THR A 158 3.67 7.78 28.45
C THR A 158 3.57 8.55 29.76
N PRO A 159 4.68 8.98 30.40
CA PRO A 159 4.63 9.77 31.62
C PRO A 159 3.77 11.04 31.50
N ALA A 160 3.83 11.71 30.34
CA ALA A 160 3.02 12.91 30.07
C ALA A 160 1.52 12.60 30.04
N ILE A 161 1.11 11.53 29.34
CA ILE A 161 -0.30 11.10 29.32
C ILE A 161 -0.74 10.59 30.70
N TRP A 162 0.17 9.90 31.39
CA TRP A 162 -0.09 9.39 32.73
C TRP A 162 -0.29 10.50 33.75
N ALA A 163 0.48 11.59 33.70
CA ALA A 163 0.27 12.74 34.58
C ALA A 163 -1.17 13.30 34.48
N THR A 164 -1.80 13.20 33.30
CA THR A 164 -3.21 13.58 33.09
C THR A 164 -4.19 12.50 33.57
N LEU A 165 -3.87 11.22 33.38
CA LEU A 165 -4.76 10.11 33.74
C LEU A 165 -4.73 9.72 35.22
N ARG A 166 -3.55 9.82 35.84
CA ARG A 166 -3.28 9.38 37.21
C ARG A 166 -4.30 9.95 38.21
N PRO A 167 -4.66 11.24 38.20
CA PRO A 167 -5.66 11.79 39.15
C PRO A 167 -7.08 11.19 38.99
N LEU A 168 -7.38 10.60 37.83
CA LEU A 168 -8.69 10.03 37.54
C LEU A 168 -8.82 8.56 37.97
N CYS A 169 -7.71 7.89 38.31
CA CYS A 169 -7.67 6.45 38.52
C CYS A 169 -7.99 6.00 39.96
N GLY A 170 -8.19 6.93 40.91
CA GLY A 170 -8.45 6.61 42.31
C GLY A 170 -7.23 5.99 43.00
N ASP A 171 -7.41 4.84 43.64
CA ASP A 171 -6.33 4.10 44.31
C ASP A 171 -5.41 3.40 43.29
N ILE A 172 -4.14 3.78 43.30
CA ILE A 172 -3.15 3.31 42.34
C ILE A 172 -2.13 2.43 43.06
N PRO A 173 -2.01 1.13 42.69
CA PRO A 173 -0.94 0.29 43.20
C PRO A 173 0.44 0.85 42.82
N ALA A 174 1.41 0.79 43.73
CA ALA A 174 2.76 1.32 43.50
C ALA A 174 3.41 0.78 42.21
N TRP A 175 3.15 -0.49 41.87
CA TRP A 175 3.68 -1.10 40.64
C TRP A 175 3.23 -0.41 39.35
N VAL A 176 2.09 0.31 39.35
CA VAL A 176 1.57 1.00 38.17
C VAL A 176 2.39 2.26 37.88
N ASP A 177 2.62 3.09 38.89
CA ASP A 177 3.45 4.29 38.74
C ASP A 177 4.89 3.90 38.35
N GLU A 178 5.46 2.90 39.03
CA GLU A 178 6.78 2.36 38.67
C GLU A 178 6.82 1.84 37.23
N LEU A 179 5.75 1.20 36.75
CA LEU A 179 5.68 0.67 35.39
C LEU A 179 5.66 1.79 34.33
N VAL A 180 4.95 2.89 34.58
CA VAL A 180 4.91 4.05 33.69
C VAL A 180 6.24 4.79 33.69
N GLU A 181 6.83 5.01 34.86
CA GLU A 181 8.14 5.69 34.98
C GLU A 181 9.26 4.90 34.30
N ARG A 182 9.25 3.57 34.42
CA ARG A 182 10.26 2.70 33.76
C ARG A 182 10.16 2.70 32.23
N ILE A 183 9.01 2.98 31.63
CA ILE A 183 8.90 3.15 30.16
C ILE A 183 9.72 4.35 29.68
N ALA A 184 9.99 5.32 30.56
CA ALA A 184 10.80 6.49 30.27
C ALA A 184 12.31 6.24 30.41
N ALA A 185 12.77 5.03 30.78
CA ALA A 185 14.18 4.68 30.77
C ALA A 185 14.66 4.58 29.31
N GLU A 186 15.14 5.70 28.78
CA GLU A 186 15.63 5.83 27.42
C GLU A 186 16.84 4.92 27.22
N ARG A 187 16.82 4.16 26.11
CA ARG A 187 18.00 3.45 25.62
C ARG A 187 19.18 4.42 25.56
N GLU A 188 20.36 3.97 25.97
CA GLU A 188 21.59 4.76 25.89
C GLU A 188 21.81 5.26 24.46
N VAL A 189 22.02 6.57 24.30
CA VAL A 189 22.39 7.17 23.02
C VAL A 189 23.88 6.95 22.80
N VAL A 190 24.22 6.01 21.93
CA VAL A 190 25.61 5.65 21.60
C VAL A 190 26.16 6.40 20.39
N GLY A 191 25.34 7.22 19.76
CA GLY A 191 25.76 8.07 18.65
C GLY A 191 24.59 8.79 18.00
N GLN A 192 24.88 9.48 16.91
CA GLN A 192 23.88 10.13 16.09
C GLN A 192 24.15 9.85 14.61
N ARG A 193 23.08 9.72 13.83
CA ARG A 193 23.17 9.68 12.38
C ARG A 193 22.25 10.71 11.76
N GLU A 194 22.73 11.28 10.67
CA GLU A 194 21.91 12.10 9.81
C GLU A 194 20.98 11.21 8.97
N MET A 195 19.68 11.48 9.00
CA MET A 195 18.70 10.79 8.16
C MET A 195 17.75 11.79 7.52
N ILE A 196 17.21 11.42 6.36
CA ILE A 196 16.07 12.08 5.71
C ILE A 196 14.94 12.26 6.73
N ASP A 197 14.43 13.49 6.89
CA ASP A 197 13.36 13.81 7.85
C ASP A 197 12.00 13.40 7.30
N THR A 198 11.59 12.18 7.66
CA THR A 198 10.31 11.61 7.22
C THR A 198 9.12 12.08 8.06
N THR A 199 9.29 12.94 9.06
CA THR A 199 8.18 13.37 9.95
C THR A 199 7.24 14.37 9.29
N LYS A 200 7.74 15.10 8.29
CA LYS A 200 6.96 16.03 7.46
C LYS A 200 6.39 15.37 6.21
N ALA A 201 6.81 14.15 5.88
CA ALA A 201 6.24 13.37 4.80
C ALA A 201 4.90 12.76 5.26
N ARG A 202 3.79 13.12 4.61
CA ARG A 202 2.49 12.47 4.88
C ARG A 202 2.66 10.97 4.70
N ALA A 203 2.23 10.19 5.68
CA ALA A 203 2.38 8.74 5.76
C ALA A 203 1.55 7.96 4.70
N GLY A 204 1.84 8.16 3.41
CA GLY A 204 1.50 7.26 2.32
C GLY A 204 2.62 6.27 2.05
N PHE A 205 2.34 5.15 1.39
CA PHE A 205 3.35 4.15 0.99
C PHE A 205 4.33 4.66 -0.08
N VAL A 206 4.20 5.91 -0.51
CA VAL A 206 4.95 6.49 -1.63
C VAL A 206 6.18 7.22 -1.10
N GLY A 207 7.31 6.90 -1.70
CA GLY A 207 8.63 7.47 -1.46
C GLY A 207 8.68 8.99 -1.30
N ILE A 208 9.70 9.42 -0.56
CA ILE A 208 10.01 10.81 -0.20
C ILE A 208 10.47 11.64 -1.40
N THR A 209 10.50 11.12 -2.62
CA THR A 209 11.15 11.89 -3.67
C THR A 209 10.41 13.16 -4.09
N HIS A 210 9.09 13.34 -3.96
CA HIS A 210 8.46 14.66 -4.21
C HIS A 210 7.11 14.86 -3.50
N SER A 211 7.11 15.07 -2.18
CA SER A 211 6.03 15.84 -1.53
C SER A 211 6.30 17.33 -1.80
N PRO A 212 5.36 18.13 -2.30
CA PRO A 212 5.62 19.54 -2.65
C PRO A 212 6.11 20.42 -1.49
N ASP A 213 5.98 19.94 -0.24
CA ASP A 213 6.46 20.60 0.98
C ASP A 213 7.76 19.98 1.55
N TYR A 214 8.37 19.01 0.86
CA TYR A 214 9.59 18.34 1.30
C TYR A 214 10.83 19.03 0.72
N ASP A 215 11.58 19.71 1.59
CA ASP A 215 12.78 20.51 1.29
C ASP A 215 14.08 19.69 1.29
N GLY A 216 14.01 18.35 1.35
CA GLY A 216 15.20 17.53 1.56
C GLY A 216 15.76 17.61 2.97
N SER A 217 14.99 18.15 3.94
CA SER A 217 15.44 18.29 5.31
C SER A 217 15.95 16.98 5.86
N LYS A 218 17.14 17.05 6.43
CA LYS A 218 17.74 15.97 7.19
C LYS A 218 17.59 16.29 8.66
N ARG A 219 17.37 15.25 9.46
CA ARG A 219 17.37 15.34 10.92
C ARG A 219 18.45 14.44 11.48
N MET A 220 19.07 14.91 12.56
CA MET A 220 19.91 14.07 13.39
C MET A 220 19.02 13.15 14.22
N VAL A 221 19.24 11.84 14.11
CA VAL A 221 18.52 10.82 14.86
C VAL A 221 19.51 10.12 15.77
N ASN A 222 19.15 10.02 17.05
CA ASN A 222 19.93 9.26 18.03
C ASN A 222 19.99 7.78 17.63
N ILE A 223 21.22 7.24 17.60
CA ILE A 223 21.48 5.81 17.57
C ILE A 223 21.47 5.35 19.01
N THR A 224 20.65 4.36 19.33
CA THR A 224 20.48 3.89 20.69
C THR A 224 20.82 2.42 20.82
N ALA A 225 21.55 2.07 21.88
CA ALA A 225 21.91 0.68 22.17
C ALA A 225 20.76 -0.07 22.84
N PRO A 226 20.56 -1.37 22.54
CA PRO A 226 19.59 -2.19 23.25
C PRO A 226 19.96 -2.34 24.73
N SER A 227 18.97 -2.20 25.62
CA SER A 227 19.18 -2.24 27.07
C SER A 227 19.04 -3.64 27.68
N THR A 228 18.20 -4.50 27.12
CA THR A 228 17.98 -5.87 27.61
C THR A 228 18.74 -6.92 26.80
N GLU A 229 19.10 -8.06 27.41
CA GLU A 229 19.73 -9.19 26.68
C GLU A 229 18.85 -9.71 25.53
N ALA A 230 17.53 -9.73 25.74
CA ALA A 230 16.58 -10.05 24.68
C ALA A 230 16.63 -9.02 23.54
N ALA A 231 16.69 -7.72 23.83
CA ALA A 231 16.80 -6.71 22.77
C ALA A 231 18.15 -6.73 22.06
N LYS A 232 19.25 -7.08 22.75
CA LYS A 232 20.57 -7.32 22.14
C LYS A 232 20.50 -8.48 21.14
N GLN A 233 19.85 -9.59 21.51
CA GLN A 233 19.66 -10.73 20.62
C GLN A 233 18.92 -10.36 19.32
N TRP A 234 17.92 -9.46 19.41
CA TRP A 234 17.09 -9.05 18.29
C TRP A 234 17.49 -7.70 17.68
N GLU A 235 18.69 -7.20 17.97
CA GLU A 235 19.20 -5.97 17.37
C GLU A 235 19.34 -6.11 15.84
N GLY A 236 18.82 -5.14 15.10
CA GLY A 236 18.80 -5.15 13.63
C GLY A 236 17.66 -5.95 12.99
N TRP A 237 16.81 -6.63 13.77
CA TRP A 237 15.69 -7.41 13.23
C TRP A 237 14.42 -6.56 13.03
N GLY A 238 13.76 -6.80 11.90
CA GLY A 238 12.52 -6.12 11.48
C GLY A 238 11.40 -7.08 11.08
N THR A 239 10.22 -6.55 10.76
CA THR A 239 9.01 -7.33 10.45
C THR A 239 8.51 -7.19 9.01
N ALA A 240 9.14 -6.38 8.17
CA ALA A 240 8.69 -6.15 6.79
C ALA A 240 9.83 -5.81 5.82
N LEU A 241 9.67 -6.23 4.57
CA LEU A 241 10.49 -5.79 3.46
C LEU A 241 10.08 -4.38 3.01
N LYS A 242 11.03 -3.67 2.39
CA LYS A 242 10.75 -2.41 1.70
C LYS A 242 9.92 -2.70 0.44
N PRO A 243 8.78 -2.02 0.22
CA PRO A 243 8.07 -2.13 -1.04
C PRO A 243 8.93 -1.54 -2.17
N ALA A 244 9.14 -2.30 -3.22
CA ALA A 244 9.98 -1.90 -4.36
C ALA A 244 9.38 -2.29 -5.72
N MET A 245 8.16 -2.86 -5.72
CA MET A 245 7.44 -3.17 -6.95
C MET A 245 5.94 -3.19 -6.73
N GLU A 246 5.21 -2.89 -7.79
CA GLU A 246 3.77 -3.10 -7.93
C GLU A 246 3.53 -4.06 -9.11
N PRO A 247 3.04 -5.28 -8.85
CA PRO A 247 2.65 -6.19 -9.91
C PRO A 247 1.34 -5.76 -10.57
N ILE A 248 1.26 -6.00 -11.87
CA ILE A 248 0.07 -5.77 -12.70
C ILE A 248 -0.29 -7.10 -13.35
N THR A 249 -1.42 -7.67 -12.97
CA THR A 249 -1.92 -8.90 -13.58
C THR A 249 -2.33 -8.60 -15.02
N VAL A 250 -1.75 -9.34 -15.98
CA VAL A 250 -2.14 -9.29 -17.39
C VAL A 250 -3.05 -10.48 -17.65
N ALA A 251 -4.32 -10.21 -17.91
CA ALA A 251 -5.32 -11.22 -18.20
C ALA A 251 -6.06 -10.90 -19.50
N ARG A 252 -6.75 -11.89 -20.05
CA ARG A 252 -7.51 -11.73 -21.31
C ARG A 252 -8.82 -12.50 -21.23
N LYS A 253 -9.89 -11.91 -21.74
CA LYS A 253 -11.13 -12.67 -21.99
C LYS A 253 -10.85 -13.74 -23.06
N PRO A 254 -11.32 -14.99 -22.89
CA PRO A 254 -11.13 -16.02 -23.89
C PRO A 254 -11.55 -15.57 -25.30
N LEU A 255 -10.75 -15.98 -26.29
CA LEU A 255 -11.02 -15.71 -27.70
C LEU A 255 -12.22 -16.53 -28.20
N ILE A 256 -12.89 -16.03 -29.22
CA ILE A 256 -13.74 -16.85 -30.08
C ILE A 256 -12.98 -17.10 -31.40
N GLY A 257 -12.76 -18.37 -31.72
CA GLY A 257 -12.01 -18.76 -32.93
C GLY A 257 -10.50 -18.48 -32.82
N THR A 258 -9.86 -18.25 -33.96
CA THR A 258 -8.44 -17.86 -34.01
C THR A 258 -8.24 -16.40 -33.59
N VAL A 259 -6.98 -16.02 -33.29
CA VAL A 259 -6.63 -14.62 -32.96
C VAL A 259 -7.06 -13.67 -34.09
N ALA A 260 -6.80 -14.02 -35.35
CA ALA A 260 -7.12 -13.19 -36.50
C ALA A 260 -8.64 -13.00 -36.66
N GLU A 261 -9.42 -14.08 -36.55
CA GLU A 261 -10.88 -14.03 -36.63
C GLU A 261 -11.46 -13.19 -35.48
N ASN A 262 -10.97 -13.37 -34.26
CA ASN A 262 -11.41 -12.59 -33.11
C ASN A 262 -11.12 -11.09 -33.30
N VAL A 263 -9.93 -10.74 -33.81
CA VAL A 263 -9.58 -9.35 -34.10
C VAL A 263 -10.49 -8.76 -35.19
N LEU A 264 -10.77 -9.50 -36.26
CA LEU A 264 -11.65 -9.05 -37.33
C LEU A 264 -13.10 -8.88 -36.87
N GLN A 265 -13.58 -9.76 -35.99
CA GLN A 265 -14.96 -9.76 -35.50
C GLN A 265 -15.19 -8.78 -34.34
N HIS A 266 -14.25 -8.70 -33.40
CA HIS A 266 -14.43 -7.98 -32.13
C HIS A 266 -13.49 -6.78 -31.96
N GLY A 267 -12.53 -6.57 -32.87
CA GLY A 267 -11.55 -5.48 -32.79
C GLY A 267 -10.55 -5.60 -31.63
N THR A 268 -10.51 -6.74 -30.95
CA THR A 268 -9.70 -6.99 -29.75
C THR A 268 -9.03 -8.37 -29.84
N GLY A 269 -8.05 -8.69 -28.99
CA GLY A 269 -7.31 -9.96 -29.02
C GLY A 269 -5.79 -9.82 -29.12
N ALA A 270 -5.29 -8.67 -29.55
CA ALA A 270 -3.87 -8.40 -29.78
C ALA A 270 -3.29 -7.39 -28.76
N ILE A 271 -1.96 -7.38 -28.65
CA ILE A 271 -1.18 -6.37 -27.92
C ILE A 271 -0.48 -5.48 -28.95
N ASN A 272 -0.49 -4.16 -28.73
CA ASN A 272 0.12 -3.16 -29.61
C ASN A 272 1.64 -3.09 -29.38
N VAL A 273 2.35 -4.06 -29.95
CA VAL A 273 3.81 -4.19 -29.85
C VAL A 273 4.51 -2.96 -30.43
N ASP A 274 4.21 -2.59 -31.67
CA ASP A 274 4.93 -1.52 -32.37
C ASP A 274 4.70 -0.15 -31.73
N GLY A 275 3.46 0.14 -31.32
CA GLY A 275 3.16 1.37 -30.59
C GLY A 275 3.78 1.43 -29.19
N SER A 276 4.23 0.28 -28.65
CA SER A 276 4.76 0.16 -27.29
C SER A 276 6.23 -0.28 -27.25
N ARG A 277 6.94 -0.23 -28.39
CA ARG A 277 8.39 -0.44 -28.41
C ARG A 277 9.07 0.60 -27.53
N VAL A 278 10.12 0.15 -26.85
CA VAL A 278 11.00 1.02 -26.05
C VAL A 278 12.22 1.45 -26.87
N GLU A 279 13.15 2.15 -26.24
CA GLU A 279 14.33 2.71 -26.91
C GLU A 279 15.10 1.65 -27.73
N GLY A 280 15.56 2.03 -28.92
CA GLY A 280 16.19 1.10 -29.87
C GLY A 280 15.22 0.13 -30.56
N GLY A 281 13.90 0.37 -30.49
CA GLY A 281 12.88 -0.46 -31.16
C GLY A 281 12.64 -1.81 -30.50
N ARG A 282 13.07 -1.97 -29.24
CA ARG A 282 12.94 -3.23 -28.50
C ARG A 282 11.48 -3.51 -28.15
N TRP A 283 11.16 -4.80 -28.01
CA TRP A 283 9.82 -5.27 -27.65
C TRP A 283 9.41 -4.78 -26.26
N PRO A 284 8.11 -4.55 -26.01
CA PRO A 284 7.61 -4.21 -24.68
C PRO A 284 7.89 -5.37 -23.71
N ALA A 285 8.55 -5.06 -22.59
CA ALA A 285 8.87 -6.03 -21.56
C ALA A 285 7.79 -6.08 -20.47
N ASN A 286 7.70 -7.20 -19.76
CA ASN A 286 6.92 -7.32 -18.52
C ASN A 286 7.64 -6.72 -17.30
N PHE A 287 8.57 -5.80 -17.53
CA PHE A 287 9.34 -5.08 -16.51
C PHE A 287 9.37 -3.59 -16.86
N ILE A 288 8.92 -2.76 -15.92
CA ILE A 288 8.88 -1.30 -16.02
C ILE A 288 9.65 -0.76 -14.81
N HIS A 289 10.49 0.26 -14.99
CA HIS A 289 11.24 0.87 -13.89
C HIS A 289 10.97 2.37 -13.75
N ASP A 290 11.18 2.91 -12.55
CA ASP A 290 11.05 4.35 -12.27
C ASP A 290 12.30 5.19 -12.55
N GLY A 291 13.36 4.55 -13.03
CA GLY A 291 14.66 5.16 -13.33
C GLY A 291 15.43 5.66 -12.11
N SER A 292 15.04 5.26 -10.91
CA SER A 292 15.86 5.46 -9.71
C SER A 292 17.24 4.81 -9.85
N ASP A 293 18.26 5.45 -9.29
CA ASP A 293 19.64 4.96 -9.33
C ASP A 293 19.74 3.54 -8.75
N GLU A 294 18.94 3.21 -7.73
CA GLU A 294 18.90 1.87 -7.15
C GLU A 294 18.41 0.79 -8.12
N VAL A 295 17.50 1.13 -9.04
CA VAL A 295 16.99 0.19 -10.03
C VAL A 295 17.90 0.18 -11.27
N VAL A 296 18.27 1.35 -11.78
CA VAL A 296 19.10 1.49 -12.98
C VAL A 296 20.51 0.95 -12.74
N GLY A 297 21.09 1.17 -11.57
CA GLY A 297 22.41 0.64 -11.20
C GLY A 297 22.48 -0.90 -11.17
N LEU A 298 21.34 -1.58 -11.04
CA LEU A 298 21.23 -3.04 -11.13
C LEU A 298 21.07 -3.55 -12.58
N LEU A 299 20.69 -2.67 -13.50
CA LEU A 299 20.44 -3.00 -14.89
C LEU A 299 21.65 -2.66 -15.75
N ASN A 300 22.17 -3.65 -16.47
CA ASN A 300 23.30 -3.43 -17.38
C ASN A 300 22.97 -2.39 -18.49
N GLU A 301 21.71 -2.35 -18.96
CA GLU A 301 21.22 -1.37 -19.92
C GLU A 301 19.73 -1.12 -19.66
N ALA A 302 19.39 -0.04 -18.94
CA ALA A 302 18.00 0.25 -18.55
C ALA A 302 17.10 0.66 -19.72
N ALA A 303 17.66 1.22 -20.80
CA ALA A 303 16.95 1.59 -22.03
C ALA A 303 16.21 0.40 -22.71
N ARG A 304 16.52 -0.83 -22.29
CA ARG A 304 15.80 -2.06 -22.70
C ARG A 304 14.39 -2.18 -22.16
N PHE A 305 14.02 -1.35 -21.19
CA PHE A 305 12.75 -1.41 -20.48
C PHE A 305 12.02 -0.07 -20.59
N PHE A 306 10.71 -0.09 -20.32
CA PHE A 306 9.97 1.16 -20.25
C PHE A 306 10.33 1.89 -18.96
N TYR A 307 10.79 3.14 -19.11
CA TYR A 307 11.03 4.05 -18.00
C TYR A 307 9.76 4.85 -17.71
N CYS A 308 9.36 4.86 -16.44
CA CYS A 308 8.28 5.71 -15.96
C CYS A 308 8.52 6.17 -14.53
N ALA A 309 8.90 7.44 -14.37
CA ALA A 309 8.99 8.09 -13.08
C ALA A 309 7.69 7.94 -12.25
N LYS A 310 7.80 8.03 -10.93
CA LYS A 310 6.63 8.11 -10.03
C LYS A 310 5.78 9.34 -10.35
N ALA A 311 4.51 9.30 -9.94
CA ALA A 311 3.57 10.39 -10.18
C ALA A 311 4.15 11.73 -9.70
N SER A 312 4.11 12.73 -10.57
CA SER A 312 4.53 14.11 -10.36
C SER A 312 3.45 14.93 -9.67
N LYS A 313 3.73 16.21 -9.36
CA LYS A 313 2.71 17.15 -8.88
C LYS A 313 1.64 17.39 -9.95
N ALA A 314 2.03 17.42 -11.22
CA ALA A 314 1.11 17.57 -12.34
C ALA A 314 0.19 16.35 -12.49
N ASP A 315 0.72 15.13 -12.30
CA ASP A 315 -0.09 13.90 -12.33
C ASP A 315 -1.14 13.88 -11.21
N ARG A 316 -0.82 14.44 -10.05
CA ARG A 316 -1.74 14.49 -8.90
C ARG A 316 -2.82 15.56 -9.05
N GLY A 317 -2.49 16.74 -9.60
CA GLY A 317 -3.44 17.86 -9.65
C GLY A 317 -4.03 18.17 -8.27
N GLU A 318 -5.36 18.16 -8.16
CA GLU A 318 -6.11 18.31 -6.90
C GLU A 318 -6.37 16.98 -6.17
N ASN A 319 -5.96 15.85 -6.75
CA ASN A 319 -6.14 14.53 -6.15
C ASN A 319 -5.20 14.34 -4.95
N HIS A 320 -5.79 14.24 -3.77
CA HIS A 320 -5.08 14.02 -2.51
C HIS A 320 -4.91 12.53 -2.16
N HIS A 321 -5.28 11.61 -3.06
CA HIS A 321 -5.09 10.18 -2.84
C HIS A 321 -3.60 9.86 -2.74
N PRO A 322 -3.17 9.07 -1.75
CA PRO A 322 -1.75 8.84 -1.50
C PRO A 322 -1.06 7.96 -2.55
N THR A 323 -1.79 7.19 -3.37
CA THR A 323 -1.22 6.18 -4.30
C THR A 323 -1.55 6.44 -5.77
N VAL A 324 -1.56 7.70 -6.21
CA VAL A 324 -1.77 8.07 -7.62
C VAL A 324 -0.69 7.44 -8.53
N LYS A 325 -1.13 6.82 -9.64
CA LYS A 325 -0.24 6.28 -10.68
C LYS A 325 0.23 7.39 -11.64
N PRO A 326 1.48 7.32 -12.16
CA PRO A 326 1.97 8.29 -13.13
C PRO A 326 1.13 8.26 -14.42
N ILE A 327 0.85 9.42 -15.03
CA ILE A 327 0.08 9.46 -16.28
C ILE A 327 0.82 8.73 -17.40
N ASP A 328 2.15 8.82 -17.44
CA ASP A 328 2.96 8.14 -18.47
C ASP A 328 2.88 6.61 -18.37
N LEU A 329 2.80 6.07 -17.16
CA LEU A 329 2.56 4.64 -16.93
C LEU A 329 1.19 4.24 -17.48
N MET A 330 0.14 4.95 -17.07
CA MET A 330 -1.21 4.65 -17.51
C MET A 330 -1.34 4.79 -19.04
N ARG A 331 -0.73 5.82 -19.63
CA ARG A 331 -0.72 6.01 -21.09
C ARG A 331 -0.02 4.86 -21.80
N TYR A 332 1.11 4.38 -21.27
CA TYR A 332 1.81 3.23 -21.82
C TYR A 332 0.95 1.97 -21.76
N LEU A 333 0.35 1.67 -20.61
CA LEU A 333 -0.50 0.49 -20.42
C LEU A 333 -1.74 0.53 -21.31
N CYS A 334 -2.44 1.67 -21.39
CA CYS A 334 -3.58 1.82 -22.30
C CYS A 334 -3.16 1.65 -23.76
N ARG A 335 -2.06 2.27 -24.19
CA ARG A 335 -1.55 2.10 -25.56
C ARG A 335 -1.19 0.64 -25.88
N LEU A 336 -0.68 -0.11 -24.89
CA LEU A 336 -0.27 -1.50 -25.03
C LEU A 336 -1.43 -2.42 -25.36
N VAL A 337 -2.60 -2.22 -24.75
CA VAL A 337 -3.72 -3.18 -24.84
C VAL A 337 -4.99 -2.66 -25.50
N THR A 338 -5.09 -1.35 -25.76
CA THR A 338 -6.30 -0.75 -26.33
C THR A 338 -6.13 -0.47 -27.83
N PRO A 339 -7.06 -0.93 -28.69
CA PRO A 339 -7.04 -0.58 -30.10
C PRO A 339 -7.27 0.93 -30.32
N PRO A 340 -6.90 1.48 -31.48
CA PRO A 340 -7.19 2.89 -31.81
C PRO A 340 -8.67 3.23 -31.64
N ASN A 341 -8.95 4.34 -30.95
CA ASN A 341 -10.30 4.79 -30.58
C ASN A 341 -11.08 3.82 -29.67
N GLY A 342 -10.43 2.80 -29.10
CA GLY A 342 -11.04 1.87 -28.17
C GLY A 342 -11.40 2.51 -26.83
N ILE A 343 -12.37 1.89 -26.15
CA ILE A 343 -12.86 2.29 -24.84
C ILE A 343 -12.08 1.52 -23.77
N VAL A 344 -11.44 2.26 -22.88
CA VAL A 344 -10.80 1.73 -21.66
C VAL A 344 -11.76 1.89 -20.50
N LEU A 345 -11.93 0.81 -19.72
CA LEU A 345 -12.67 0.81 -18.47
C LEU A 345 -11.72 0.76 -17.28
N ASP A 346 -11.93 1.67 -16.33
CA ASP A 346 -11.50 1.54 -14.94
C ASP A 346 -12.77 1.48 -14.08
N PRO A 347 -13.07 0.35 -13.40
CA PRO A 347 -14.28 0.22 -12.60
C PRO A 347 -14.22 0.89 -11.21
N PHE A 348 -13.08 1.46 -10.78
CA PHE A 348 -12.89 1.95 -9.39
C PHE A 348 -12.64 3.47 -9.26
#